data_AF-A3CSV3-F1
#
_entry.id   AF-A3CSV3-F1
#
_cell.length_a   1.000
_cell.length_b   1.000
_cell.length_c   1.000
_cell.angle_alpha   90.00
_cell.angle_beta   90.00
_cell.angle_gamma   90.00
#
_symmetry.space_group_name_H-M   'P 1'
#
loop_
_entity.id
_entity.type
_entity.pdbx_description
1 polymer ?
#
loop_
_entity_poly.entity_id
_entity_poly.type
_entity_poly.pdbx_seq_one_letter_code
_entity_poly.pdbx_strand_id
1 'polypeptide(L)'
;MLSGILSFFQGILMSSYVYVCIIAALAILVAGCVADQPAATNAAAVDGDAAALLIRLQSDITAALEDLDDRLAYAAYDLRETDLSGDDAHAILANLSATDPSIVDCTVSDADATIITVEPAAYRGVEDTEIQNQSHVRHILATKRPMMSEMITVAEDIPATVIIAPIFTNESRFTGFASIVFRPEDLIAGVAGPAANGTPYQVMVIQTDGRVLYDTDPTQIGKMTFEDPLYADYPDLLDVARRVAGERYGTAAYGFAADGGQAVQKEITWTTAGLHGVEWRVAVIRAVE
;
A
#
# COMPACT_ATOMS: atom_id res chain seq x y z
N MET A 1 -25.80 56.53 -54.61
CA MET A 1 -24.68 55.76 -54.01
C MET A 1 -23.50 56.68 -53.77
N LEU A 2 -23.51 57.46 -52.68
CA LEU A 2 -22.31 58.19 -52.20
C LEU A 2 -22.51 58.76 -50.78
N SER A 3 -23.74 58.89 -50.28
CA SER A 3 -24.00 59.33 -48.91
C SER A 3 -23.86 58.23 -47.83
N GLY A 4 -23.82 56.94 -48.21
CA GLY A 4 -23.73 55.83 -47.26
C GLY A 4 -22.29 55.36 -46.96
N ILE A 5 -21.28 55.88 -47.66
CA ILE A 5 -19.89 55.45 -47.50
C ILE A 5 -19.14 56.36 -46.50
N LEU A 6 -19.53 57.64 -46.38
CA LEU A 6 -18.91 58.55 -45.40
C LEU A 6 -19.31 58.24 -43.94
N SER A 7 -20.52 57.70 -43.69
CA SER A 7 -20.94 57.35 -42.32
C SER A 7 -20.27 56.09 -41.77
N PHE A 8 -19.76 55.21 -42.65
CA PHE A 8 -19.09 53.97 -42.24
C PHE A 8 -17.62 54.21 -41.87
N PHE A 9 -16.93 55.13 -42.56
CA PHE A 9 -15.54 55.46 -42.25
C PHE A 9 -15.37 56.34 -41.00
N GLN A 10 -16.39 57.12 -40.61
CA GLN A 10 -16.33 57.94 -39.40
C GLN A 10 -16.51 57.14 -38.10
N GLY A 11 -17.18 55.97 -38.16
CA GLY A 11 -17.33 55.06 -37.02
C GLY A 11 -16.09 54.21 -36.71
N ILE A 12 -15.31 53.85 -37.74
CA ILE A 12 -14.12 52.99 -37.58
C ILE A 12 -12.93 53.78 -37.00
N LEU A 13 -12.75 55.04 -37.40
CA LEU A 13 -11.68 55.90 -36.84
C LEU A 13 -11.94 56.26 -35.37
N MET A 14 -13.20 56.41 -34.94
CA MET A 14 -13.52 56.73 -33.54
C MET A 14 -13.42 55.51 -32.61
N SER A 15 -13.54 54.29 -33.14
CA SER A 15 -13.34 53.06 -32.37
C SER A 15 -11.86 52.71 -32.18
N SER A 16 -10.96 53.16 -33.06
CA SER A 16 -9.53 52.84 -32.96
C SER A 16 -8.80 53.71 -31.93
N TYR A 17 -9.26 54.94 -31.67
CA TYR A 17 -8.68 55.81 -30.62
C TYR A 17 -9.11 55.40 -29.20
N VAL A 18 -10.31 54.84 -29.03
CA VAL A 18 -10.77 54.33 -27.72
C VAL A 18 -9.98 53.07 -27.32
N TYR A 19 -9.64 52.20 -28.28
CA TYR A 19 -8.84 51.00 -28.00
C TYR A 19 -7.36 51.30 -27.72
N VAL A 20 -6.76 52.31 -28.37
CA VAL A 20 -5.37 52.73 -28.09
C VAL A 20 -5.24 53.41 -26.73
N CYS A 21 -6.28 54.11 -26.25
CA CYS A 21 -6.29 54.66 -24.90
C CYS A 21 -6.55 53.61 -23.80
N ILE A 22 -7.20 52.48 -24.11
CA ILE A 22 -7.41 51.38 -23.14
C ILE A 22 -6.15 50.52 -22.97
N ILE A 23 -5.34 50.35 -24.01
CA ILE A 23 -4.09 49.57 -23.92
C ILE A 23 -2.95 50.40 -23.26
N ALA A 24 -3.01 51.73 -23.33
CA ALA A 24 -2.01 52.60 -22.68
C ALA A 24 -2.31 52.93 -21.19
N ALA A 25 -3.46 52.51 -20.64
CA ALA A 25 -3.83 52.72 -19.24
C ALA A 25 -3.67 51.46 -18.34
N LEU A 26 -3.17 50.35 -18.89
CA LEU A 26 -2.85 49.12 -18.15
C LEU A 26 -1.34 48.85 -18.08
N ALA A 27 -0.54 49.90 -18.31
CA ALA A 27 0.86 49.96 -17.95
C ALA A 27 1.01 51.10 -16.94
N ILE A 28 1.59 50.79 -15.77
CA ILE A 28 1.90 51.68 -14.63
C ILE A 28 0.89 51.55 -13.48
N LEU A 29 1.09 50.53 -12.63
CA LEU A 29 1.39 50.68 -11.18
C LEU A 29 1.27 49.34 -10.47
N VAL A 30 2.34 48.55 -10.48
CA VAL A 30 2.83 47.91 -9.24
C VAL A 30 4.34 48.08 -9.23
N ALA A 31 4.77 49.27 -8.82
CA ALA A 31 6.04 49.39 -8.13
C ALA A 31 5.80 48.90 -6.69
N GLY A 32 6.67 48.00 -6.21
CA GLY A 32 6.79 47.70 -4.78
C GLY A 32 5.82 46.66 -4.25
N CYS A 33 6.15 45.39 -4.43
CA CYS A 33 6.59 44.54 -3.32
C CYS A 33 7.36 43.40 -3.96
N VAL A 34 8.68 43.34 -3.74
CA VAL A 34 9.33 42.03 -3.66
C VAL A 34 8.75 41.39 -2.40
N ALA A 35 7.55 40.84 -2.53
CA ALA A 35 7.02 39.93 -1.55
C ALA A 35 7.76 38.64 -1.79
N ASP A 36 8.69 38.35 -0.90
CA ASP A 36 9.20 37.02 -0.67
C ASP A 36 7.99 36.07 -0.60
N GLN A 37 7.75 35.29 -1.64
CA GLN A 37 6.84 34.14 -1.58
C GLN A 37 7.64 32.85 -1.76
N PRO A 38 8.24 32.31 -0.69
CA PRO A 38 8.72 30.93 -0.68
C PRO A 38 7.68 29.97 -0.09
N ALA A 39 6.79 30.40 0.80
CA ALA A 39 6.04 29.46 1.65
C ALA A 39 4.79 28.83 1.00
N ALA A 40 3.92 29.63 0.36
CA ALA A 40 2.64 29.12 -0.14
C ALA A 40 2.78 28.24 -1.39
N THR A 41 3.74 28.56 -2.26
CA THR A 41 4.04 27.79 -3.47
C THR A 41 4.74 26.47 -3.13
N ASN A 42 5.63 26.49 -2.12
CA ASN A 42 6.29 25.28 -1.65
C ASN A 42 5.33 24.37 -0.86
N ALA A 43 4.48 24.91 0.01
CA ALA A 43 3.50 24.09 0.75
C ALA A 43 2.52 23.35 -0.19
N ALA A 44 1.99 24.04 -1.21
CA ALA A 44 1.10 23.41 -2.19
C ALA A 44 1.81 22.39 -3.10
N ALA A 45 3.09 22.61 -3.43
CA ALA A 45 3.90 21.66 -4.18
C ALA A 45 4.24 20.42 -3.34
N VAL A 46 4.61 20.60 -2.06
CA VAL A 46 4.88 19.51 -1.11
C VAL A 46 3.60 18.71 -0.85
N ASP A 47 2.43 19.35 -0.72
CA ASP A 47 1.15 18.64 -0.64
C ASP A 47 0.87 17.79 -1.89
N GLY A 48 1.21 18.31 -3.08
CA GLY A 48 1.13 17.59 -4.35
C GLY A 48 2.06 16.37 -4.41
N ASP A 49 3.29 16.51 -3.92
CA ASP A 49 4.29 15.44 -3.90
C ASP A 49 3.91 14.31 -2.92
N ALA A 50 3.39 14.65 -1.73
CA ALA A 50 2.90 13.67 -0.75
C ALA A 50 1.72 12.86 -1.30
N ALA A 51 0.77 13.54 -1.97
CA ALA A 51 -0.37 12.88 -2.60
C ALA A 51 0.07 11.96 -3.76
N ALA A 52 1.01 12.41 -4.59
CA ALA A 52 1.55 11.60 -5.69
C ALA A 52 2.28 10.35 -5.16
N LEU A 53 3.09 10.50 -4.10
CA LEU A 53 3.75 9.39 -3.44
C LEU A 53 2.73 8.41 -2.85
N LEU A 54 1.70 8.90 -2.16
CA LEU A 54 0.67 8.06 -1.56
C LEU A 54 -0.10 7.23 -2.60
N ILE A 55 -0.48 7.84 -3.73
CA ILE A 55 -1.15 7.14 -4.84
C ILE A 55 -0.24 6.07 -5.44
N ARG A 56 1.04 6.40 -5.64
CA ARG A 56 2.03 5.44 -6.14
C ARG A 56 2.19 4.26 -5.19
N LEU A 57 2.38 4.51 -3.89
CA LEU A 57 2.52 3.45 -2.89
C LEU A 57 1.28 2.55 -2.83
N GLN A 58 0.07 3.13 -2.87
CA GLN A 58 -1.16 2.36 -2.92
C GLN A 58 -1.19 1.41 -4.13
N SER A 59 -0.89 1.96 -5.31
CA SER A 59 -0.90 1.19 -6.56
C SER A 59 0.16 0.10 -6.55
N ASP A 60 1.40 0.44 -6.19
CA ASP A 60 2.55 -0.46 -6.26
C ASP A 60 2.44 -1.58 -5.21
N ILE A 61 1.94 -1.30 -3.99
CA ILE A 61 1.69 -2.34 -2.96
C ILE A 61 0.56 -3.26 -3.39
N THR A 62 -0.54 -2.72 -3.95
CA THR A 62 -1.66 -3.55 -4.43
C THR A 62 -1.19 -4.46 -5.57
N ALA A 63 -0.42 -3.92 -6.52
CA ALA A 63 0.13 -4.70 -7.63
C ALA A 63 1.10 -5.78 -7.16
N ALA A 64 1.91 -5.52 -6.13
CA ALA A 64 2.81 -6.52 -5.55
C ALA A 64 2.03 -7.69 -4.91
N LEU A 65 0.93 -7.39 -4.20
CA LEU A 65 0.04 -8.42 -3.65
C LEU A 65 -0.66 -9.23 -4.75
N GLU A 66 -1.15 -8.56 -5.80
CA GLU A 66 -1.79 -9.20 -6.96
C GLU A 66 -0.80 -10.10 -7.72
N ASP A 67 0.47 -9.70 -7.88
CA ASP A 67 1.50 -10.53 -8.53
C ASP A 67 1.75 -11.83 -7.75
N LEU A 68 1.79 -11.78 -6.41
CA LEU A 68 1.87 -13.00 -5.59
C LEU A 68 0.63 -13.89 -5.74
N ASP A 69 -0.56 -13.31 -5.74
CA ASP A 69 -1.84 -14.04 -5.92
C ASP A 69 -1.92 -14.73 -7.28
N ASP A 70 -1.57 -14.02 -8.35
CA ASP A 70 -1.57 -14.54 -9.71
C ASP A 70 -0.57 -15.70 -9.85
N ARG A 71 0.64 -15.56 -9.31
CA ARG A 71 1.65 -16.63 -9.31
C ARG A 71 1.18 -17.86 -8.54
N LEU A 72 0.55 -17.66 -7.39
CA LEU A 72 -0.02 -18.76 -6.62
C LEU A 72 -1.17 -19.44 -7.39
N ALA A 73 -2.01 -18.68 -8.09
CA ALA A 73 -3.07 -19.23 -8.92
C ALA A 73 -2.52 -20.08 -10.08
N TYR A 74 -1.43 -19.65 -10.72
CA TYR A 74 -0.74 -20.46 -11.73
C TYR A 74 -0.13 -21.73 -11.13
N ALA A 75 0.54 -21.62 -9.98
CA ALA A 75 1.08 -22.80 -9.30
C ALA A 75 -0.02 -23.79 -8.91
N ALA A 76 -1.14 -23.31 -8.37
CA ALA A 76 -2.32 -24.14 -8.05
C ALA A 76 -2.93 -24.80 -9.30
N TYR A 77 -2.91 -24.11 -10.45
CA TYR A 77 -3.33 -24.67 -11.73
C TYR A 77 -2.40 -25.80 -12.19
N ASP A 78 -1.08 -25.64 -12.06
CA ASP A 78 -0.11 -26.66 -12.47
C ASP A 78 -0.12 -27.88 -11.52
N LEU A 79 -0.30 -27.64 -10.21
CA LEU A 79 -0.39 -28.68 -9.17
C LEU A 79 -1.55 -29.66 -9.38
N ARG A 80 -2.58 -29.31 -10.15
CA ARG A 80 -3.71 -30.25 -10.37
C ARG A 80 -3.32 -31.52 -11.13
N GLU A 81 -2.23 -31.46 -11.91
CA GLU A 81 -1.74 -32.58 -12.72
C GLU A 81 -0.75 -33.45 -11.94
N THR A 82 -0.40 -33.06 -10.71
CA THR A 82 0.49 -33.80 -9.82
C THR A 82 -0.32 -34.61 -8.81
N ASP A 83 0.36 -35.46 -8.05
CA ASP A 83 -0.17 -36.12 -6.85
C ASP A 83 -0.17 -35.21 -5.61
N LEU A 84 0.12 -33.91 -5.79
CA LEU A 84 0.31 -32.89 -4.74
C LEU A 84 1.51 -33.12 -3.81
N SER A 85 2.04 -34.34 -3.81
CA SER A 85 3.31 -34.75 -3.21
C SER A 85 4.39 -34.96 -4.28
N GLY A 86 5.62 -35.24 -3.86
CA GLY A 86 6.68 -35.70 -4.76
C GLY A 86 7.39 -34.60 -5.57
N ASP A 87 8.30 -35.04 -6.43
CA ASP A 87 9.32 -34.17 -7.04
C ASP A 87 8.73 -33.04 -7.91
N ASP A 88 7.63 -33.30 -8.61
CA ASP A 88 6.96 -32.29 -9.46
C ASP A 88 6.31 -31.18 -8.61
N ALA A 89 5.64 -31.55 -7.51
CA ALA A 89 5.05 -30.59 -6.59
C ALA A 89 6.14 -29.74 -5.90
N HIS A 90 7.22 -30.38 -5.43
CA HIS A 90 8.40 -29.67 -4.90
C HIS A 90 9.01 -28.72 -5.93
N ALA A 91 9.14 -29.12 -7.20
CA ALA A 91 9.70 -28.25 -8.24
C ALA A 91 8.81 -27.02 -8.49
N ILE A 92 7.49 -27.18 -8.51
CA ILE A 92 6.54 -26.06 -8.65
C ILE A 92 6.66 -25.08 -7.48
N LEU A 93 6.63 -25.58 -6.23
CA LEU A 93 6.74 -24.72 -5.05
C LEU A 93 8.11 -24.06 -4.93
N ALA A 94 9.21 -24.76 -5.27
CA ALA A 94 10.54 -24.19 -5.25
C ALA A 94 10.67 -23.02 -6.23
N ASN A 95 10.11 -23.17 -7.44
CA ASN A 95 10.05 -22.08 -8.41
C ASN A 95 9.21 -20.90 -7.90
N LEU A 96 8.03 -21.18 -7.31
CA LEU A 96 7.17 -20.15 -6.73
C LEU A 96 7.87 -19.38 -5.60
N SER A 97 8.50 -20.09 -4.66
CA SER A 97 9.18 -19.51 -3.51
C SER A 97 10.34 -18.59 -3.90
N ALA A 98 10.94 -18.79 -5.08
CA ALA A 98 12.04 -17.97 -5.59
C ALA A 98 11.58 -16.72 -6.36
N THR A 99 10.27 -16.51 -6.56
CA THR A 99 9.77 -15.41 -7.38
C THR A 99 9.85 -14.04 -6.72
N ASP A 100 9.80 -13.99 -5.39
CA ASP A 100 9.86 -12.73 -4.63
C ASP A 100 10.61 -12.95 -3.31
N PRO A 101 11.54 -12.06 -2.92
CA PRO A 101 12.34 -12.22 -1.70
C PRO A 101 11.54 -12.10 -0.39
N SER A 102 10.30 -11.60 -0.42
CA SER A 102 9.42 -11.56 0.75
C SER A 102 8.82 -12.92 1.10
N ILE A 103 8.85 -13.87 0.17
CA ILE A 103 8.31 -15.22 0.39
C ILE A 103 9.23 -15.97 1.35
N VAL A 104 8.65 -16.44 2.45
CA VAL A 104 9.31 -17.29 3.44
C VAL A 104 9.32 -18.72 2.93
N ASP A 105 8.13 -19.22 2.58
CA ASP A 105 7.90 -20.53 2.02
C ASP A 105 6.60 -20.57 1.19
N CYS A 106 6.41 -21.69 0.52
CA CYS A 106 5.18 -22.08 -0.13
C CYS A 106 4.82 -23.50 0.31
N THR A 107 3.53 -23.76 0.50
CA THR A 107 3.04 -25.08 0.92
C THR A 107 1.95 -25.60 0.02
N VAL A 108 1.80 -26.92 -0.02
CA VAL A 108 0.57 -27.59 -0.44
C VAL A 108 0.02 -28.34 0.76
N SER A 109 -1.28 -28.18 0.99
CA SER A 109 -2.03 -28.93 1.99
C SER A 109 -3.13 -29.74 1.32
N ASP A 110 -3.41 -30.92 1.86
CA ASP A 110 -4.50 -31.78 1.39
C ASP A 110 -5.90 -31.26 1.81
N ALA A 111 -6.94 -32.01 1.45
CA ALA A 111 -8.32 -31.66 1.77
C ALA A 111 -8.65 -31.73 3.28
N ASP A 112 -7.84 -32.42 4.07
CA ASP A 112 -7.95 -32.52 5.53
C ASP A 112 -7.11 -31.43 6.23
N ALA A 113 -6.50 -30.53 5.46
CA ALA A 113 -5.63 -29.44 5.91
C ALA A 113 -4.38 -29.93 6.66
N THR A 114 -3.79 -31.01 6.15
CA THR A 114 -2.44 -31.45 6.50
C THR A 114 -1.45 -30.91 5.46
N ILE A 115 -0.36 -30.31 5.91
CA ILE A 115 0.73 -29.86 5.02
C ILE A 115 1.45 -31.10 4.47
N ILE A 116 1.49 -31.25 3.15
CA ILE A 116 2.06 -32.44 2.48
C ILE A 116 3.29 -32.15 1.62
N THR A 117 3.55 -30.89 1.30
CA THR A 117 4.74 -30.46 0.53
C THR A 117 5.09 -29.03 0.89
N VAL A 118 6.36 -28.78 1.14
CA VAL A 118 6.88 -27.44 1.51
C VAL A 118 8.17 -27.13 0.77
N GLU A 119 8.28 -25.89 0.28
CA GLU A 119 9.53 -25.33 -0.20
C GLU A 119 9.72 -23.88 0.27
N PRO A 120 10.96 -23.43 0.55
CA PRO A 120 12.21 -24.16 0.38
C PRO A 120 12.41 -25.34 1.36
N ALA A 121 13.26 -26.30 0.99
CA ALA A 121 13.56 -27.49 1.79
C ALA A 121 13.94 -27.23 3.27
N ALA A 122 14.38 -26.02 3.61
CA ALA A 122 14.66 -25.58 4.97
C ALA A 122 13.44 -25.63 5.90
N TYR A 123 12.22 -25.55 5.36
CA TYR A 123 10.97 -25.52 6.12
C TYR A 123 10.20 -26.85 6.13
N ARG A 124 10.72 -27.92 5.51
CA ARG A 124 10.07 -29.24 5.47
C ARG A 124 9.81 -29.87 6.86
N GLY A 125 10.36 -29.29 7.92
CA GLY A 125 10.07 -29.70 9.29
C GLY A 125 8.59 -29.56 9.70
N VAL A 126 7.78 -28.81 8.95
CA VAL A 126 6.34 -28.68 9.19
C VAL A 126 5.47 -29.62 8.33
N GLU A 127 6.06 -30.45 7.46
CA GLU A 127 5.29 -31.50 6.75
C GLU A 127 4.60 -32.43 7.77
N ASP A 128 3.45 -32.97 7.39
CA ASP A 128 2.53 -33.73 8.24
C ASP A 128 1.87 -32.93 9.39
N THR A 129 1.97 -31.59 9.37
CA THR A 129 1.31 -30.73 10.38
C THR A 129 -0.14 -30.41 9.99
N GLU A 130 -1.08 -30.60 10.91
CA GLU A 130 -2.47 -30.18 10.77
C GLU A 130 -2.64 -28.67 11.05
N ILE A 131 -3.24 -27.94 10.12
CA ILE A 131 -3.44 -26.48 10.22
C ILE A 131 -4.92 -26.04 10.20
N GLN A 132 -5.84 -27.00 10.32
CA GLN A 132 -7.31 -26.77 10.31
C GLN A 132 -7.82 -25.73 11.33
N ASN A 133 -7.08 -25.46 12.40
CA ASN A 133 -7.48 -24.50 13.43
C ASN A 133 -7.25 -23.04 13.02
N GLN A 134 -6.46 -22.80 11.97
CA GLN A 134 -6.16 -21.45 11.49
C GLN A 134 -7.37 -20.85 10.76
N SER A 135 -7.63 -19.56 10.96
CA SER A 135 -8.84 -18.89 10.45
C SER A 135 -8.92 -18.93 8.92
N HIS A 136 -7.79 -18.72 8.23
CA HIS A 136 -7.71 -18.73 6.77
C HIS A 136 -7.95 -20.14 6.19
N VAL A 137 -7.43 -21.19 6.85
CA VAL A 137 -7.66 -22.59 6.46
C VAL A 137 -9.15 -22.95 6.55
N ARG A 138 -9.82 -22.60 7.65
CA ARG A 138 -11.27 -22.83 7.80
C ARG A 138 -12.07 -22.12 6.71
N HIS A 139 -11.64 -20.91 6.31
CA HIS A 139 -12.29 -20.17 5.24
C HIS A 139 -12.16 -20.88 3.90
N ILE A 140 -10.94 -21.26 3.46
CA ILE A 140 -10.76 -21.91 2.15
C ILE A 140 -11.45 -23.27 2.08
N LEU A 141 -11.45 -24.06 3.16
CA LEU A 141 -12.20 -25.32 3.22
C LEU A 141 -13.71 -25.11 3.07
N ALA A 142 -14.25 -24.03 3.65
CA ALA A 142 -15.65 -23.68 3.55
C ALA A 142 -16.00 -23.15 2.16
N THR A 143 -15.25 -22.15 1.65
CA THR A 143 -15.63 -21.36 0.47
C THR A 143 -15.03 -21.86 -0.82
N LYS A 144 -13.88 -22.56 -0.76
CA LYS A 144 -13.02 -22.93 -1.90
C LYS A 144 -12.71 -21.72 -2.77
N ARG A 145 -12.39 -20.59 -2.13
CA ARG A 145 -12.02 -19.34 -2.78
C ARG A 145 -10.66 -18.86 -2.26
N PRO A 146 -9.87 -18.19 -3.11
CA PRO A 146 -8.66 -17.53 -2.66
C PRO A 146 -8.94 -16.53 -1.54
N MET A 147 -7.97 -16.37 -0.66
CA MET A 147 -7.99 -15.31 0.34
C MET A 147 -6.58 -14.93 0.78
N MET A 148 -6.46 -13.75 1.37
CA MET A 148 -5.29 -13.33 2.13
C MET A 148 -5.65 -13.34 3.62
N SER A 149 -4.72 -13.68 4.51
CA SER A 149 -4.88 -13.55 5.95
C SER A 149 -4.47 -12.15 6.44
N GLU A 150 -4.80 -11.83 7.68
CA GLU A 150 -4.01 -10.84 8.44
C GLU A 150 -2.64 -11.44 8.81
N MET A 151 -1.75 -10.65 9.41
CA MET A 151 -0.52 -11.19 9.97
C MET A 151 -0.84 -12.14 11.14
N ILE A 152 -0.37 -13.38 11.02
CA ILE A 152 -0.60 -14.47 11.96
C ILE A 152 0.73 -15.17 12.27
N THR A 153 0.75 -16.01 13.30
CA THR A 153 1.84 -16.96 13.51
C THR A 153 1.54 -18.25 12.76
N VAL A 154 2.39 -18.60 11.79
CA VAL A 154 2.26 -19.83 10.98
C VAL A 154 2.87 -21.05 11.70
N ALA A 155 2.78 -22.24 11.11
CA ALA A 155 3.20 -23.50 11.73
C ALA A 155 4.71 -23.56 12.04
N GLU A 156 5.49 -22.75 11.33
CA GLU A 156 6.93 -22.54 11.47
C GLU A 156 7.29 -21.65 12.68
N ASP A 157 6.30 -21.21 13.48
CA ASP A 157 6.42 -20.22 14.57
C ASP A 157 6.88 -18.83 14.09
N ILE A 158 6.61 -18.49 12.83
CA ILE A 158 6.99 -17.21 12.21
C ILE A 158 5.77 -16.29 12.09
N PRO A 159 5.88 -15.01 12.46
CA PRO A 159 4.87 -14.01 12.11
C PRO A 159 4.90 -13.72 10.60
N ALA A 160 3.80 -14.01 9.90
CA ALA A 160 3.71 -13.87 8.44
C ALA A 160 2.27 -13.59 7.99
N THR A 161 2.11 -13.18 6.73
CA THR A 161 0.82 -13.17 6.05
C THR A 161 0.76 -14.32 5.05
N VAL A 162 -0.43 -14.88 4.84
CA VAL A 162 -0.63 -16.03 3.97
C VAL A 162 -1.62 -15.67 2.87
N ILE A 163 -1.24 -15.91 1.62
CA ILE A 163 -2.19 -15.98 0.49
C ILE A 163 -2.42 -17.46 0.21
N ILE A 164 -3.68 -17.87 0.11
CA ILE A 164 -4.06 -19.26 -0.14
C ILE A 164 -4.97 -19.37 -1.37
N ALA A 165 -4.77 -20.42 -2.17
CA ALA A 165 -5.56 -20.70 -3.36
C ALA A 165 -5.98 -22.18 -3.41
N PRO A 166 -7.24 -22.47 -3.79
CA PRO A 166 -7.73 -23.85 -3.85
C PRO A 166 -7.16 -24.59 -5.07
N ILE A 167 -6.88 -25.88 -4.89
CA ILE A 167 -6.47 -26.78 -5.98
C ILE A 167 -7.67 -27.67 -6.33
N PHE A 168 -7.96 -27.77 -7.63
CA PHE A 168 -9.03 -28.60 -8.16
C PHE A 168 -8.49 -29.52 -9.25
N THR A 169 -8.97 -30.76 -9.31
CA THR A 169 -8.72 -31.64 -10.47
C THR A 169 -9.37 -31.08 -11.73
N ASN A 170 -9.02 -31.67 -12.89
CA ASN A 170 -9.66 -31.38 -14.17
C ASN A 170 -11.20 -31.57 -14.16
N GLU A 171 -11.72 -32.42 -13.28
CA GLU A 171 -13.16 -32.62 -13.05
C GLU A 171 -13.76 -31.65 -12.02
N SER A 172 -13.05 -30.58 -11.67
CA SER A 172 -13.46 -29.56 -10.69
C SER A 172 -13.68 -30.11 -9.27
N ARG A 173 -12.99 -31.20 -8.91
CA ARG A 173 -13.01 -31.74 -7.54
C ARG A 173 -11.92 -31.08 -6.70
N PHE A 174 -12.29 -30.53 -5.54
CA PHE A 174 -11.33 -29.98 -4.59
C PHE A 174 -10.42 -31.09 -4.03
N THR A 175 -9.11 -30.87 -4.06
CA THR A 175 -8.10 -31.82 -3.59
C THR A 175 -7.24 -31.29 -2.44
N GLY A 176 -7.28 -29.99 -2.21
CA GLY A 176 -6.41 -29.31 -1.26
C GLY A 176 -6.23 -27.85 -1.65
N PHE A 177 -5.20 -27.22 -1.11
CA PHE A 177 -4.89 -25.82 -1.40
C PHE A 177 -3.38 -25.59 -1.36
N ALA A 178 -2.93 -24.62 -2.13
CA ALA A 178 -1.56 -24.10 -2.07
C ALA A 178 -1.54 -22.78 -1.29
N SER A 179 -0.39 -22.45 -0.69
CA SER A 179 -0.19 -21.17 -0.01
C SER A 179 1.15 -20.55 -0.34
N ILE A 180 1.20 -19.22 -0.30
CA ILE A 180 2.42 -18.43 -0.11
C ILE A 180 2.40 -17.89 1.32
N VAL A 181 3.46 -18.16 2.08
CA VAL A 181 3.74 -17.51 3.35
C VAL A 181 4.78 -16.42 3.09
N PHE A 182 4.45 -15.16 3.37
CA PHE A 182 5.34 -14.04 3.08
C PHE A 182 5.42 -13.05 4.24
N ARG A 183 6.50 -12.27 4.26
CA ARG A 183 6.71 -11.16 5.19
C ARG A 183 6.22 -9.85 4.55
N PRO A 184 5.14 -9.24 5.06
CA PRO A 184 4.67 -7.95 4.55
C PRO A 184 5.74 -6.86 4.60
N GLU A 185 6.60 -6.86 5.64
CA GLU A 185 7.68 -5.88 5.77
C GLU A 185 8.62 -5.88 4.56
N ASP A 186 9.01 -7.06 4.09
CA ASP A 186 9.95 -7.22 2.97
C ASP A 186 9.28 -6.86 1.64
N LEU A 187 8.02 -7.29 1.44
CA LEU A 187 7.23 -6.97 0.24
C LEU A 187 7.04 -5.45 0.12
N ILE A 188 6.64 -4.81 1.22
CA ILE A 188 6.39 -3.37 1.27
C ILE A 188 7.71 -2.60 1.14
N ALA A 189 8.80 -3.05 1.78
CA ALA A 189 10.11 -2.40 1.69
C ALA A 189 10.63 -2.35 0.25
N GLY A 190 10.40 -3.41 -0.54
CA GLY A 190 10.75 -3.45 -1.97
C GLY A 190 10.08 -2.35 -2.80
N VAL A 191 8.89 -1.90 -2.38
CA VAL A 191 8.11 -0.84 -3.04
C VAL A 191 8.38 0.53 -2.41
N ALA A 192 8.23 0.63 -1.10
CA ALA A 192 8.28 1.87 -0.35
C ALA A 192 9.69 2.45 -0.24
N GLY A 193 10.70 1.59 -0.10
CA GLY A 193 12.09 2.02 0.03
C GLY A 193 12.55 2.91 -1.14
N PRO A 194 12.46 2.44 -2.40
CA PRO A 194 12.80 3.25 -3.56
C PRO A 194 11.93 4.50 -3.74
N ALA A 195 10.65 4.46 -3.32
CA ALA A 195 9.71 5.55 -3.49
C ALA A 195 9.91 6.70 -2.48
N ALA A 196 10.31 6.37 -1.24
CA ALA A 196 10.54 7.34 -0.17
C ALA A 196 12.00 7.85 -0.11
N ASN A 197 12.96 7.10 -0.65
CA ASN A 197 14.37 7.45 -0.57
C ASN A 197 14.69 8.82 -1.18
N GLY A 198 15.38 9.68 -0.43
CA GLY A 198 15.72 11.05 -0.84
C GLY A 198 14.57 12.05 -0.73
N THR A 199 13.42 11.65 -0.19
CA THR A 199 12.30 12.54 0.12
C THR A 199 12.26 12.85 1.63
N PRO A 200 11.60 13.95 2.05
CA PRO A 200 11.39 14.25 3.48
C PRO A 200 10.25 13.42 4.11
N TYR A 201 9.66 12.48 3.36
CA TYR A 201 8.50 11.74 3.79
C TYR A 201 8.88 10.46 4.54
N GLN A 202 8.16 10.19 5.61
CA GLN A 202 8.10 8.89 6.27
C GLN A 202 6.92 8.11 5.67
N VAL A 203 7.14 6.84 5.34
CA VAL A 203 6.10 5.90 4.92
C VAL A 203 5.82 4.95 6.06
N MET A 204 4.54 4.71 6.33
CA MET A 204 4.05 3.74 7.31
C MET A 204 2.92 2.91 6.68
N VAL A 205 2.94 1.61 6.90
CA VAL A 205 1.84 0.71 6.53
C VAL A 205 1.39 -0.04 7.77
N ILE A 206 0.09 0.02 8.05
CA ILE A 206 -0.50 -0.55 9.27
C ILE A 206 -1.69 -1.44 8.93
N GLN A 207 -1.77 -2.59 9.59
CA GLN A 207 -2.95 -3.45 9.58
C GLN A 207 -4.07 -2.80 10.41
N THR A 208 -5.33 -3.13 10.11
CA THR A 208 -6.49 -2.49 10.75
C THR A 208 -6.63 -2.75 12.25
N ASP A 209 -5.93 -3.75 12.79
CA ASP A 209 -5.82 -4.02 14.24
C ASP A 209 -4.78 -3.15 14.95
N GLY A 210 -4.05 -2.31 14.21
CA GLY A 210 -3.01 -1.43 14.74
C GLY A 210 -1.61 -2.03 14.69
N ARG A 211 -1.38 -3.18 14.04
CA ARG A 211 -0.02 -3.70 13.83
C ARG A 211 0.69 -2.93 12.74
N VAL A 212 1.86 -2.37 13.04
CA VAL A 212 2.74 -1.73 12.05
C VAL A 212 3.42 -2.81 11.22
N LEU A 213 3.06 -2.91 9.93
CA LEU A 213 3.62 -3.88 8.98
C LEU A 213 4.91 -3.37 8.35
N TYR A 214 5.03 -2.05 8.19
CA TYR A 214 6.20 -1.39 7.66
C TYR A 214 6.27 0.05 8.17
N ASP A 215 7.48 0.54 8.43
CA ASP A 215 7.76 1.94 8.67
C ASP A 215 9.17 2.25 8.15
N THR A 216 9.39 3.50 7.73
CA THR A 216 10.72 4.00 7.37
C THR A 216 11.67 3.98 8.57
N ASP A 217 11.15 4.12 9.79
CA ASP A 217 11.85 3.84 11.03
C ASP A 217 11.69 2.35 11.40
N PRO A 218 12.74 1.52 11.22
CA PRO A 218 12.65 0.08 11.45
C PRO A 218 12.34 -0.28 12.91
N THR A 219 12.51 0.63 13.87
CA THR A 219 12.17 0.38 15.28
C THR A 219 10.65 0.34 15.52
N GLN A 220 9.85 0.83 14.57
CA GLN A 220 8.39 0.83 14.66
C GLN A 220 7.77 -0.47 14.13
N ILE A 221 8.49 -1.20 13.27
CA ILE A 221 7.96 -2.40 12.60
C ILE A 221 7.60 -3.48 13.63
N GLY A 222 6.42 -4.08 13.47
CA GLY A 222 5.89 -5.14 14.33
C GLY A 222 5.21 -4.65 15.61
N LYS A 223 5.32 -3.36 15.97
CA LYS A 223 4.65 -2.80 17.15
C LYS A 223 3.13 -2.77 16.98
N MET A 224 2.43 -2.98 18.09
CA MET A 224 0.97 -2.81 18.18
C MET A 224 0.66 -1.41 18.67
N THR A 225 0.17 -0.53 17.80
CA THR A 225 -0.05 0.90 18.11
C THR A 225 -0.96 1.12 19.33
N PHE A 226 -1.94 0.23 19.56
CA PHE A 226 -2.88 0.36 20.66
C PHE A 226 -2.45 -0.32 21.97
N GLU A 227 -1.36 -1.09 21.95
CA GLU A 227 -0.92 -1.92 23.09
C GLU A 227 0.51 -1.60 23.54
N ASP A 228 1.38 -1.13 22.65
CA ASP A 228 2.77 -0.83 22.96
C ASP A 228 2.87 0.39 23.89
N PRO A 229 3.54 0.27 25.07
CA PRO A 229 3.69 1.36 26.02
C PRO A 229 4.33 2.63 25.44
N LEU A 230 5.07 2.53 24.33
CA LEU A 230 5.67 3.67 23.63
C LEU A 230 4.63 4.75 23.28
N TYR A 231 3.39 4.34 22.95
CA TYR A 231 2.35 5.26 22.49
C TYR A 231 1.41 5.73 23.61
N ALA A 232 1.52 5.17 24.82
CA ALA A 232 0.56 5.38 25.91
C ALA A 232 0.44 6.85 26.35
N ASP A 233 1.54 7.61 26.28
CA ASP A 233 1.60 9.01 26.69
C ASP A 233 1.21 10.00 25.56
N TYR A 234 0.75 9.49 24.40
CA TYR A 234 0.39 10.30 23.23
C TYR A 234 -1.10 10.11 22.84
N PRO A 235 -2.05 10.66 23.60
CA PRO A 235 -3.49 10.46 23.35
C PRO A 235 -3.92 10.99 21.97
N ASP A 236 -3.37 12.12 21.51
CA ASP A 236 -3.66 12.69 20.19
C ASP A 236 -3.21 11.73 19.06
N LEU A 237 -2.05 11.07 19.22
CA LEU A 237 -1.59 10.03 18.29
C LEU A 237 -2.55 8.85 18.29
N LEU A 238 -3.00 8.39 19.45
CA LEU A 238 -3.92 7.26 19.56
C LEU A 238 -5.29 7.57 18.93
N ASP A 239 -5.78 8.80 19.04
CA ASP A 239 -7.00 9.24 18.35
C ASP A 239 -6.83 9.23 16.83
N VAL A 240 -5.70 9.73 16.32
CA VAL A 240 -5.36 9.65 14.90
C VAL A 240 -5.19 8.19 14.44
N ALA A 241 -4.52 7.34 15.23
CA ALA A 241 -4.34 5.93 14.90
C ALA A 241 -5.67 5.18 14.79
N ARG A 242 -6.65 5.47 15.66
CA ARG A 242 -8.02 4.93 15.54
C ARG A 242 -8.70 5.36 14.24
N ARG A 243 -8.49 6.61 13.82
CA ARG A 243 -9.00 7.11 12.53
C ARG A 243 -8.33 6.40 11.36
N VAL A 244 -7.00 6.26 11.38
CA VAL A 244 -6.27 5.54 10.33
C VAL A 244 -6.79 4.10 10.21
N ALA A 245 -6.92 3.37 11.32
CA ALA A 245 -7.45 2.00 11.32
C ALA A 245 -8.90 1.92 10.79
N GLY A 246 -9.77 2.85 11.22
CA GLY A 246 -11.20 2.82 10.91
C GLY A 246 -11.63 3.45 9.57
N GLU A 247 -10.87 4.42 9.05
CA GLU A 247 -11.20 5.18 7.85
C GLU A 247 -10.31 4.71 6.69
N ARG A 248 -10.89 4.42 5.51
CA ARG A 248 -10.12 3.92 4.34
C ARG A 248 -9.14 4.94 3.76
N TYR A 249 -9.38 6.23 3.99
CA TYR A 249 -8.54 7.32 3.54
C TYR A 249 -8.79 8.53 4.43
N GLY A 250 -7.82 9.44 4.51
CA GLY A 250 -7.99 10.67 5.26
C GLY A 250 -6.70 11.43 5.48
N THR A 251 -6.84 12.51 6.24
CA THR A 251 -5.74 13.32 6.75
C THR A 251 -5.92 13.66 8.22
N ALA A 252 -4.80 13.83 8.92
CA ALA A 252 -4.77 14.26 10.32
C ALA A 252 -3.41 14.86 10.67
N ALA A 253 -3.33 15.46 11.85
CA ALA A 253 -2.08 15.89 12.46
C ALA A 253 -1.98 15.38 13.91
N TYR A 254 -0.78 15.09 14.37
CA TYR A 254 -0.50 14.63 15.74
C TYR A 254 0.92 15.00 16.16
N GLY A 255 1.14 15.12 17.47
CA GLY A 255 2.49 15.26 18.03
C GLY A 255 3.07 13.89 18.40
N PHE A 256 4.35 13.65 18.08
CA PHE A 256 5.06 12.45 18.52
C PHE A 256 6.55 12.71 18.74
N ALA A 257 7.10 12.12 19.80
CA ALA A 257 8.53 12.06 20.01
C ALA A 257 9.01 10.61 19.93
N ALA A 258 9.84 10.31 18.94
CA ALA A 258 10.59 9.05 18.94
C ALA A 258 11.68 9.11 20.01
N ASP A 259 11.91 7.99 20.71
CA ASP A 259 13.04 7.75 21.62
C ASP A 259 13.33 8.83 22.68
N GLY A 260 12.27 9.46 23.24
CA GLY A 260 12.41 10.47 24.28
C GLY A 260 12.97 11.81 23.79
N GLY A 261 12.96 12.05 22.47
CA GLY A 261 13.25 13.34 21.86
C GLY A 261 12.19 14.40 22.14
N GLN A 262 12.29 15.55 21.46
CA GLN A 262 11.21 16.53 21.48
C GLN A 262 10.05 16.06 20.61
N ALA A 263 8.83 16.29 21.08
CA ALA A 263 7.64 16.02 20.29
C ALA A 263 7.63 16.95 19.06
N VAL A 264 7.56 16.34 17.88
CA VAL A 264 7.45 17.05 16.60
C VAL A 264 6.01 16.90 16.12
N GLN A 265 5.45 17.99 15.59
CA GLN A 265 4.16 17.93 14.92
C GLN A 265 4.31 17.20 13.59
N LYS A 266 3.43 16.24 13.35
CA LYS A 266 3.40 15.43 12.15
C LYS A 266 2.05 15.55 11.47
N GLU A 267 2.07 15.66 10.16
CA GLU A 267 0.89 15.51 9.31
C GLU A 267 0.94 14.15 8.64
N ILE A 268 -0.20 13.47 8.65
CA ILE A 268 -0.38 12.14 8.05
C ILE A 268 -1.52 12.20 7.04
N THR A 269 -1.26 11.64 5.86
CA THR A 269 -2.26 11.38 4.83
C THR A 269 -2.23 9.89 4.55
N TRP A 270 -3.39 9.24 4.51
CA TRP A 270 -3.46 7.79 4.27
C TRP A 270 -4.53 7.42 3.24
N THR A 271 -4.33 6.23 2.68
CA THR A 271 -5.24 5.52 1.78
C THR A 271 -5.22 4.02 2.13
N THR A 272 -5.89 3.19 1.35
CA THR A 272 -5.98 1.74 1.57
C THR A 272 -5.46 0.97 0.36
N ALA A 273 -4.55 0.03 0.62
CA ALA A 273 -4.18 -1.06 -0.28
C ALA A 273 -4.65 -2.39 0.33
N GLY A 274 -4.68 -3.47 -0.46
CA GLY A 274 -5.09 -4.77 0.07
C GLY A 274 -5.45 -5.77 -1.01
N LEU A 275 -5.71 -7.00 -0.58
CA LEU A 275 -6.03 -8.14 -1.44
C LEU A 275 -7.11 -9.00 -0.77
N HIS A 276 -8.05 -9.53 -1.55
CA HIS A 276 -9.13 -10.41 -1.09
C HIS A 276 -9.94 -9.88 0.11
N GLY A 277 -10.09 -8.55 0.19
CA GLY A 277 -10.85 -7.88 1.25
C GLY A 277 -10.08 -7.68 2.57
N VAL A 278 -8.84 -8.16 2.67
CA VAL A 278 -7.93 -7.76 3.75
C VAL A 278 -7.29 -6.43 3.36
N GLU A 279 -7.35 -5.47 4.27
CA GLU A 279 -6.97 -4.08 4.01
C GLU A 279 -5.78 -3.65 4.88
N TRP A 280 -4.85 -2.96 4.25
CA TRP A 280 -3.76 -2.25 4.91
C TRP A 280 -3.91 -0.75 4.68
N ARG A 281 -3.63 0.04 5.70
CA ARG A 281 -3.60 1.50 5.61
C ARG A 281 -2.19 1.92 5.24
N VAL A 282 -2.06 2.56 4.09
CA VAL A 282 -0.79 3.10 3.59
C VAL A 282 -0.78 4.58 3.89
N ALA A 283 0.26 5.05 4.57
CA ALA A 283 0.36 6.42 5.04
C ALA A 283 1.67 7.07 4.61
N VAL A 284 1.57 8.34 4.24
CA VAL A 284 2.69 9.25 4.04
C VAL A 284 2.63 10.30 5.15
N ILE A 285 3.75 10.47 5.85
CA ILE A 285 3.89 11.30 7.03
C ILE A 285 4.99 12.33 6.77
N ARG A 286 4.77 13.58 7.18
CA ARG A 286 5.80 14.62 7.20
C ARG A 286 5.84 15.32 8.55
N ALA A 287 7.02 15.77 8.95
CA ALA A 287 7.15 16.72 10.04
C ALA A 287 6.68 18.11 9.59
N VAL A 288 6.02 18.84 10.48
CA VAL A 288 5.64 20.24 10.30
C VAL A 288 6.55 21.07 11.21
N GLU A 289 7.26 22.03 10.61
CA GLU A 289 8.05 23.05 11.33
C GLU A 289 7.15 24.13 11.94
#